data_AF-A0A7R9WTT1-F1
#
_entry.id   AF-A0A7R9WTT1-F1
#
_cell.length_a   1.000
_cell.length_b   1.000
_cell.length_c   1.000
_cell.angle_alpha   90.00
_cell.angle_beta   90.00
_cell.angle_gamma   90.00
#
_symmetry.space_group_name_H-M   'P 1'
#
loop_
_entity.id
_entity.type
_entity.pdbx_description
1 polymer ?
#
loop_
_entity_poly.entity_id
_entity_poly.type
_entity_poly.pdbx_seq_one_letter_code
_entity_poly.pdbx_strand_id
1 'polypeptide(L)'
;NNPNYADDAIRKALDGQDKWASSISQRSVVVAETAAFHVLYLHAIAQINEAVSACRGEDTNDEYDLTHPWDEVAALLIGSLEGPSEGGSPDVEDGQLVWSLANRRAFQFQTTNSKGYSQVGARLEDLLFAGRGEIDAENCDNLERTGEQIKSTIMIPLLQSIIRYAIDNVDAPSSSGSQSLALGEVYALAAIPIIRASDENAASVLEENMIVNDGIPLVRDGAQTVASAAGAAAVAVGMECSAVGSTSQVDACSGNSSDAATWTRVVPFVTCCMSAVAVLFVL
;
A
#
# COMPACT_ATOMS: atom_id res chain seq x y z
N ASN A 1 -1.05 19.50 -3.50
CA ASN A 1 -0.14 18.50 -4.08
C ASN A 1 0.96 19.17 -4.88
N ASN A 2 2.20 18.97 -4.47
CA ASN A 2 3.38 19.30 -5.27
C ASN A 2 3.75 18.05 -6.09
N PRO A 3 3.74 18.09 -7.43
CA PRO A 3 4.07 16.92 -8.25
C PRO A 3 5.52 16.46 -8.06
N ASN A 4 6.42 17.34 -7.61
CA ASN A 4 7.85 17.05 -7.42
C ASN A 4 8.20 16.67 -5.98
N TYR A 5 7.21 16.28 -5.15
CA TYR A 5 7.44 16.08 -3.71
C TYR A 5 8.56 15.08 -3.38
N ALA A 6 8.68 13.99 -4.16
CA ALA A 6 9.73 12.99 -3.97
C ALA A 6 11.12 13.53 -4.39
N ASP A 7 11.22 14.24 -5.52
CA ASP A 7 12.48 14.88 -5.96
C ASP A 7 12.92 15.95 -4.97
N ASP A 8 11.99 16.79 -4.49
CA ASP A 8 12.26 17.82 -3.49
C ASP A 8 12.76 17.20 -2.17
N ALA A 9 12.13 16.12 -1.70
CA ALA A 9 12.56 15.42 -0.49
C ALA A 9 13.98 14.84 -0.64
N ILE A 10 14.27 14.19 -1.78
CA ILE A 10 15.59 13.63 -2.07
C ILE A 10 16.64 14.74 -2.18
N ARG A 11 16.40 15.79 -2.97
CA ARG A 11 17.36 16.89 -3.19
C ARG A 11 17.67 17.63 -1.90
N LYS A 12 16.66 17.99 -1.13
CA LYS A 12 16.87 18.64 0.18
C LYS A 12 17.66 17.75 1.12
N ALA A 13 17.37 16.45 1.15
CA ALA A 13 18.14 15.50 1.95
C ALA A 13 19.58 15.36 1.44
N LEU A 14 19.86 15.41 0.13
CA LEU A 14 21.23 15.39 -0.41
C LEU A 14 21.99 16.69 -0.13
N ASP A 15 21.31 17.84 -0.17
CA ASP A 15 21.89 19.16 0.09
C ASP A 15 22.07 19.46 1.59
N GLY A 16 21.57 18.58 2.48
CA GLY A 16 21.64 18.79 3.92
C GLY A 16 20.74 19.93 4.38
N GLN A 17 19.57 20.05 3.76
CA GLN A 17 18.53 21.03 4.07
C GLN A 17 17.35 20.36 4.80
N ASP A 18 16.36 21.18 5.16
CA ASP A 18 15.11 20.77 5.82
C ASP A 18 15.33 20.18 7.23
N LYS A 19 14.27 19.63 7.83
CA LYS A 19 14.26 19.09 9.20
C LYS A 19 15.29 17.98 9.46
N TRP A 20 15.82 17.35 8.42
CA TRP A 20 16.82 16.27 8.49
C TRP A 20 18.27 16.75 8.33
N ALA A 21 18.49 18.06 8.11
CA ALA A 21 19.80 18.64 7.79
C ALA A 21 20.94 18.20 8.72
N SER A 22 20.65 18.07 10.01
CA SER A 22 21.63 17.82 11.06
C SER A 22 22.09 16.36 11.20
N SER A 23 21.42 15.40 10.53
CA SER A 23 21.65 13.97 10.73
C SER A 23 21.90 13.23 9.41
N ILE A 24 23.14 12.77 9.22
CA ILE A 24 23.52 11.97 8.04
C ILE A 24 22.73 10.66 7.98
N SER A 25 22.49 10.01 9.13
CA SER A 25 21.77 8.73 9.18
C SER A 25 20.30 8.89 8.75
N GLN A 26 19.63 9.96 9.18
CA GLN A 26 18.26 10.28 8.76
C GLN A 26 18.21 10.66 7.29
N ARG A 27 19.13 11.51 6.81
CA ARG A 27 19.21 11.88 5.40
C ARG A 27 19.41 10.67 4.49
N SER A 28 20.26 9.72 4.91
CA SER A 28 20.51 8.49 4.14
C SER A 28 19.23 7.67 3.91
N VAL A 29 18.40 7.49 4.95
CA VAL A 29 17.14 6.75 4.80
C VAL A 29 16.10 7.55 4.03
N VAL A 30 16.04 8.88 4.19
CA VAL A 30 15.14 9.72 3.39
C VAL A 30 15.45 9.56 1.89
N VAL A 31 16.73 9.61 1.51
CA VAL A 31 17.12 9.46 0.10
C VAL A 31 16.78 8.06 -0.42
N ALA A 32 17.22 7.00 0.26
CA ALA A 32 17.07 5.63 -0.22
C ALA A 32 15.59 5.21 -0.28
N GLU A 33 14.83 5.48 0.77
CA GLU A 33 13.45 5.00 0.93
C GLU A 33 12.46 5.82 0.12
N THR A 34 12.71 7.13 -0.07
CA THR A 34 11.90 7.94 -1.01
C THR A 34 12.13 7.48 -2.44
N ALA A 35 13.37 7.14 -2.82
CA ALA A 35 13.63 6.59 -4.15
C ALA A 35 12.89 5.26 -4.37
N ALA A 36 12.96 4.34 -3.42
CA ALA A 36 12.30 3.03 -3.54
C ALA A 36 10.77 3.11 -3.46
N PHE A 37 10.22 3.83 -2.48
CA PHE A 37 8.80 3.72 -2.12
C PHE A 37 7.95 4.92 -2.54
N HIS A 38 8.56 6.00 -3.06
CA HIS A 38 7.81 7.06 -3.73
C HIS A 38 8.05 7.00 -5.23
N VAL A 39 9.31 7.04 -5.68
CA VAL A 39 9.64 7.13 -7.11
C VAL A 39 9.39 5.81 -7.82
N LEU A 40 10.10 4.74 -7.44
CA LEU A 40 9.96 3.43 -8.12
C LEU A 40 8.57 2.84 -7.91
N TYR A 41 7.98 3.05 -6.73
CA TYR A 41 6.60 2.64 -6.44
C TYR A 41 5.58 3.29 -7.39
N LEU A 42 5.62 4.62 -7.56
CA LEU A 42 4.72 5.30 -8.50
C LEU A 42 5.02 4.93 -9.95
N HIS A 43 6.29 4.67 -10.28
CA HIS A 43 6.68 4.21 -11.61
C HIS A 43 6.12 2.81 -11.90
N ALA A 44 6.15 1.88 -10.94
CA ALA A 44 5.52 0.56 -11.08
C ALA A 44 4.00 0.68 -11.34
N ILE A 45 3.31 1.61 -10.67
CA ILE A 45 1.90 1.90 -10.92
C ILE A 45 1.67 2.45 -12.33
N ALA A 46 2.56 3.32 -12.82
CA ALA A 46 2.51 3.82 -14.19
C ALA A 46 2.70 2.69 -15.20
N GLN A 47 3.67 1.80 -14.99
CA GLN A 47 3.93 0.64 -15.84
C GLN A 47 2.76 -0.35 -15.89
N ILE A 48 2.04 -0.53 -14.78
CA ILE A 48 0.78 -1.29 -14.78
C ILE A 48 -0.25 -0.65 -15.74
N ASN A 49 -0.42 0.66 -15.71
CA ASN A 49 -1.37 1.35 -16.59
C ASN A 49 -0.90 1.32 -18.06
N GLU A 50 0.40 1.44 -18.31
CA GLU A 50 0.98 1.33 -19.66
C GLU A 50 0.78 -0.07 -20.23
N ALA A 51 0.98 -1.14 -19.45
CA ALA A 51 0.69 -2.50 -19.86
C ALA A 51 -0.78 -2.68 -20.28
N VAL A 52 -1.72 -2.11 -19.53
CA VAL A 52 -3.16 -2.17 -19.86
C VAL A 52 -3.47 -1.37 -21.12
N SER A 53 -2.91 -0.17 -21.27
CA SER A 53 -3.08 0.68 -22.45
C SER A 53 -2.53 0.01 -23.72
N ALA A 54 -1.34 -0.59 -23.61
CA ALA A 54 -0.70 -1.33 -24.69
C ALA A 54 -1.55 -2.55 -25.09
N CYS A 55 -2.04 -3.33 -24.11
CA CYS A 55 -2.95 -4.45 -24.37
C CYS A 55 -4.20 -4.01 -25.17
N ARG A 56 -4.79 -2.85 -24.84
CA ARG A 56 -5.97 -2.31 -25.53
C ARG A 56 -5.67 -1.76 -26.94
N GLY A 57 -4.41 -1.70 -27.34
CA GLY A 57 -3.99 -1.04 -28.59
C GLY A 57 -4.18 0.48 -28.56
N GLU A 58 -4.21 1.06 -27.35
CA GLU A 58 -4.30 2.52 -27.16
C GLU A 58 -2.91 3.18 -27.20
N ASP A 59 -1.84 2.39 -27.07
CA ASP A 59 -0.48 2.86 -27.25
C ASP A 59 -0.11 2.92 -28.74
N THR A 60 0.34 4.10 -29.19
CA THR A 60 0.75 4.36 -30.58
C THR A 60 2.26 4.24 -30.80
N ASN A 61 3.02 3.93 -29.75
CA ASN A 61 4.47 3.79 -29.84
C ASN A 61 4.84 2.33 -30.14
N ASP A 62 5.08 2.03 -31.41
CA ASP A 62 5.57 0.72 -31.91
C ASP A 62 6.95 0.29 -31.37
N GLU A 63 7.53 1.04 -30.43
CA GLU A 63 8.86 0.79 -29.85
C GLU A 63 8.82 -0.22 -28.69
N TYR A 64 7.65 -0.41 -28.05
CA TYR A 64 7.48 -1.33 -26.93
C TYR A 64 6.70 -2.58 -27.32
N ASP A 65 7.29 -3.76 -27.11
CA ASP A 65 6.57 -5.03 -27.12
C ASP A 65 5.52 -5.01 -25.98
N LEU A 66 4.32 -5.56 -26.21
CA LEU A 66 3.20 -5.61 -25.26
C LEU A 66 3.62 -6.16 -23.88
N THR A 67 4.67 -6.97 -23.84
CA THR A 67 5.20 -7.61 -22.63
C THR A 67 6.20 -6.76 -21.84
N HIS A 68 6.81 -5.75 -22.47
CA HIS A 68 7.89 -4.96 -21.84
C HIS A 68 7.43 -4.19 -20.59
N PRO A 69 6.28 -3.47 -20.59
CA PRO A 69 5.81 -2.76 -19.41
C PRO A 69 5.49 -3.70 -18.23
N TRP A 70 4.97 -4.91 -18.51
CA TRP A 70 4.62 -5.85 -17.45
C TRP A 70 5.85 -6.51 -16.81
N ASP A 71 6.88 -6.82 -17.61
CA ASP A 71 8.15 -7.31 -17.10
C ASP A 71 8.85 -6.21 -16.26
N GLU A 72 8.70 -4.93 -16.62
CA GLU A 72 9.15 -3.80 -15.78
C GLU A 72 8.43 -3.74 -14.43
N VAL A 73 7.11 -4.00 -14.37
CA VAL A 73 6.38 -4.07 -13.08
C VAL A 73 7.02 -5.10 -12.15
N ALA A 74 7.32 -6.30 -12.66
CA ALA A 74 8.00 -7.33 -11.86
C ALA A 74 9.38 -6.86 -11.39
N ALA A 75 10.17 -6.25 -12.27
CA ALA A 75 11.50 -5.74 -11.95
C ALA A 75 11.47 -4.61 -10.89
N LEU A 76 10.49 -3.71 -10.95
CA LEU A 76 10.33 -2.57 -10.04
C LEU A 76 9.78 -2.96 -8.66
N LEU A 77 9.02 -4.04 -8.56
CA LEU A 77 8.48 -4.51 -7.28
C LEU A 77 9.41 -5.49 -6.56
N ILE A 78 10.09 -6.35 -7.32
CA ILE A 78 10.98 -7.39 -6.78
C ILE A 78 12.39 -6.84 -6.65
N GLY A 79 12.97 -6.38 -7.77
CA GLY A 79 14.35 -5.90 -7.81
C GLY A 79 15.38 -7.02 -7.95
N SER A 80 16.50 -6.71 -8.59
CA SER A 80 17.52 -7.71 -8.93
C SER A 80 18.29 -8.27 -7.74
N LEU A 81 18.23 -7.60 -6.58
CA LEU A 81 18.98 -8.00 -5.39
C LEU A 81 18.32 -9.18 -4.66
N GLU A 82 16.99 -9.35 -4.77
CA GLU A 82 16.24 -10.40 -4.06
C GLU A 82 16.74 -11.81 -4.35
N GLY A 83 17.43 -11.99 -5.48
CA GLY A 83 17.95 -13.28 -5.89
C GLY A 83 16.86 -14.23 -6.41
N PRO A 84 17.25 -15.44 -6.82
CA PRO A 84 16.37 -16.36 -7.56
C PRO A 84 15.63 -17.37 -6.68
N SER A 85 15.84 -17.35 -5.36
CA SER A 85 15.27 -18.33 -4.43
C SER A 85 13.78 -18.09 -4.21
N GLU A 86 13.01 -19.15 -3.98
CA GLU A 86 11.62 -19.03 -3.57
C GLU A 86 11.53 -18.24 -2.26
N GLY A 87 10.67 -17.22 -2.24
CA GLY A 87 10.56 -16.28 -1.13
C GLY A 87 11.59 -15.14 -1.13
N GLY A 88 12.53 -15.11 -2.08
CA GLY A 88 13.59 -14.10 -2.16
C GLY A 88 14.81 -14.43 -1.29
N SER A 89 15.65 -13.43 -1.05
CA SER A 89 16.90 -13.65 -0.32
C SER A 89 16.61 -13.93 1.15
N PRO A 90 17.30 -14.91 1.79
CA PRO A 90 17.21 -15.10 3.23
C PRO A 90 17.86 -13.96 4.02
N ASP A 91 18.67 -13.11 3.38
CA ASP A 91 19.23 -11.92 4.01
C ASP A 91 18.30 -10.72 3.81
N VAL A 92 17.91 -10.08 4.92
CA VAL A 92 17.02 -8.90 4.92
C VAL A 92 17.68 -7.64 4.31
N GLU A 93 19.00 -7.67 4.10
CA GLU A 93 19.73 -6.62 3.37
C GLU A 93 19.78 -6.85 1.86
N ASP A 94 19.53 -8.08 1.39
CA ASP A 94 19.62 -8.48 -0.02
C ASP A 94 18.37 -8.12 -0.83
N GLY A 95 17.63 -7.10 -0.42
CA GLY A 95 16.46 -6.66 -1.17
C GLY A 95 16.02 -5.29 -0.70
N GLN A 96 15.73 -4.41 -1.65
CA GLN A 96 15.55 -2.98 -1.38
C GLN A 96 14.17 -2.45 -1.80
N LEU A 97 13.35 -3.30 -2.44
CA LEU A 97 12.06 -2.91 -3.00
C LEU A 97 10.90 -3.57 -2.22
N VAL A 98 9.70 -3.60 -2.84
CA VAL A 98 8.46 -4.01 -2.19
C VAL A 98 8.52 -5.46 -1.70
N TRP A 99 9.18 -6.36 -2.43
CA TRP A 99 9.31 -7.77 -2.05
C TRP A 99 10.03 -7.96 -0.71
N SER A 100 11.26 -7.47 -0.55
CA SER A 100 11.98 -7.51 0.73
C SER A 100 11.25 -6.75 1.82
N LEU A 101 10.65 -5.58 1.52
CA LEU A 101 9.85 -4.87 2.52
C LEU A 101 8.70 -5.75 3.03
N ALA A 102 7.97 -6.40 2.13
CA ALA A 102 6.89 -7.32 2.48
C ALA A 102 7.38 -8.48 3.34
N ASN A 103 8.51 -9.10 3.00
CA ASN A 103 9.10 -10.18 3.81
C ASN A 103 9.50 -9.71 5.20
N ARG A 104 10.22 -8.59 5.31
CA ARG A 104 10.63 -8.02 6.61
C ARG A 104 9.42 -7.72 7.50
N ARG A 105 8.36 -7.15 6.93
CA ARG A 105 7.13 -6.85 7.67
C ARG A 105 6.32 -8.09 7.99
N ALA A 106 6.26 -9.08 7.11
CA ALA A 106 5.49 -10.29 7.36
C ALA A 106 5.93 -11.03 8.63
N PHE A 107 7.23 -11.11 8.90
CA PHE A 107 7.74 -11.67 10.16
C PHE A 107 7.34 -10.85 11.39
N GLN A 108 7.30 -9.52 11.28
CA GLN A 108 6.97 -8.61 12.38
C GLN A 108 5.46 -8.59 12.68
N PHE A 109 4.62 -8.80 11.66
CA PHE A 109 3.16 -8.68 11.72
C PHE A 109 2.42 -10.02 11.66
N GLN A 110 3.14 -11.14 11.72
CA GLN A 110 2.58 -12.49 11.68
C GLN A 110 1.77 -12.80 10.40
N THR A 111 2.20 -12.25 9.25
CA THR A 111 1.54 -12.39 7.94
C THR A 111 2.40 -13.19 6.94
N THR A 112 3.14 -14.18 7.44
CA THR A 112 3.86 -15.15 6.61
C THR A 112 2.94 -16.26 6.12
N ASN A 113 3.30 -16.87 4.98
CA ASN A 113 2.64 -18.04 4.42
C ASN A 113 3.23 -19.35 5.01
N SER A 114 2.70 -20.49 4.60
CA SER A 114 3.17 -21.81 5.07
C SER A 114 4.60 -22.18 4.64
N LYS A 115 5.15 -21.48 3.65
CA LYS A 115 6.53 -21.65 3.15
C LYS A 115 7.52 -20.73 3.87
N GLY A 116 7.05 -19.83 4.74
CA GLY A 116 7.89 -18.98 5.57
C GLY A 116 8.23 -17.61 4.99
N TYR A 117 7.63 -17.17 3.88
CA TYR A 117 7.79 -15.82 3.33
C TYR A 117 6.46 -15.06 3.33
N SER A 118 6.45 -13.79 2.93
CA SER A 118 5.27 -12.94 3.04
C SER A 118 4.07 -13.45 2.22
N GLN A 119 2.86 -13.37 2.79
CA GLN A 119 1.62 -13.61 2.03
C GLN A 119 1.44 -12.58 0.91
N VAL A 120 1.90 -11.34 1.14
CA VAL A 120 1.96 -10.28 0.12
C VAL A 120 2.85 -10.71 -1.05
N GLY A 121 4.07 -11.19 -0.80
CA GLY A 121 4.97 -11.68 -1.85
C GLY A 121 4.37 -12.82 -2.66
N ALA A 122 3.79 -13.83 -1.99
CA ALA A 122 3.10 -14.92 -2.69
C ALA A 122 1.94 -14.42 -3.57
N ARG A 123 1.13 -13.47 -3.06
CA ARG A 123 0.05 -12.87 -3.83
C ARG A 123 0.58 -12.06 -5.02
N LEU A 124 1.67 -11.31 -4.86
CA LEU A 124 2.28 -10.56 -5.95
C LEU A 124 2.80 -11.50 -7.04
N GLU A 125 3.45 -12.61 -6.67
CA GLU A 125 3.90 -13.64 -7.61
C GLU A 125 2.72 -14.19 -8.44
N ASP A 126 1.64 -14.61 -7.78
CA ASP A 126 0.43 -15.09 -8.46
C ASP A 126 -0.15 -14.05 -9.43
N LEU A 127 -0.23 -12.78 -9.01
CA LEU A 127 -0.76 -11.68 -9.83
C LEU A 127 0.15 -11.37 -11.02
N LEU A 128 1.47 -11.41 -10.86
CA LEU A 128 2.41 -11.17 -11.96
C LEU A 128 2.31 -12.27 -13.02
N PHE A 129 2.20 -13.54 -12.61
CA PHE A 129 1.96 -14.65 -13.54
C PHE A 129 0.58 -14.58 -14.20
N ALA A 130 -0.45 -14.19 -13.45
CA ALA A 130 -1.80 -13.99 -14.01
C ALA A 130 -1.79 -12.92 -15.09
N GLY A 131 -1.21 -11.75 -14.81
CA GLY A 131 -1.13 -10.66 -15.79
C GLY A 131 -0.34 -11.03 -17.04
N ARG A 132 0.74 -11.82 -16.91
CA ARG A 132 1.45 -12.36 -18.07
C ARG A 132 0.53 -13.22 -18.95
N GLY A 133 -0.20 -14.14 -18.35
CA GLY A 133 -1.17 -14.98 -19.08
C GLY A 133 -2.31 -14.18 -19.69
N GLU A 134 -2.73 -13.10 -19.05
CA GLU A 134 -3.78 -12.19 -19.54
C GLU A 134 -3.29 -11.37 -20.75
N ILE A 135 -2.03 -10.94 -20.76
CA ILE A 135 -1.38 -10.32 -21.93
C ILE A 135 -1.29 -11.32 -23.09
N ASP A 136 -0.78 -12.53 -22.84
CA ASP A 136 -0.65 -13.57 -23.88
C ASP A 136 -2.02 -13.98 -24.47
N ALA A 137 -3.11 -13.77 -23.72
CA ALA A 137 -4.49 -14.03 -24.14
C ALA A 137 -5.24 -12.78 -24.64
N GLU A 138 -4.58 -11.62 -24.72
CA GLU A 138 -5.18 -10.32 -25.09
C GLU A 138 -6.41 -9.94 -24.23
N ASN A 139 -6.45 -10.38 -22.97
CA ASN A 139 -7.56 -10.17 -22.05
C ASN A 139 -7.33 -8.94 -21.16
N CYS A 140 -7.41 -7.76 -21.77
CA CYS A 140 -7.05 -6.50 -21.13
C CYS A 140 -7.94 -6.10 -19.94
N ASP A 141 -9.20 -6.53 -19.94
CA ASP A 141 -10.10 -6.27 -18.81
C ASP A 141 -9.72 -7.07 -17.57
N ASN A 142 -9.20 -8.30 -17.75
CA ASN A 142 -8.64 -9.05 -16.63
C ASN A 142 -7.30 -8.44 -16.19
N LEU A 143 -6.44 -8.07 -17.14
CA LEU A 143 -5.16 -7.41 -16.86
C LEU A 143 -5.33 -6.14 -16.02
N GLU A 144 -6.33 -5.31 -16.36
CA GLU A 144 -6.66 -4.11 -15.57
C GLU A 144 -7.04 -4.45 -14.13
N ARG A 145 -7.87 -5.49 -13.93
CA ARG A 145 -8.25 -5.94 -12.58
C ARG A 145 -7.07 -6.52 -11.82
N THR A 146 -6.20 -7.28 -12.47
CA THR A 146 -4.95 -7.80 -11.90
C THR A 146 -4.04 -6.65 -11.48
N GLY A 147 -3.90 -5.63 -12.33
CA GLY A 147 -3.18 -4.40 -12.04
C GLY A 147 -3.71 -3.66 -10.81
N GLU A 148 -5.02 -3.47 -10.70
CA GLU A 148 -5.64 -2.89 -9.50
C GLU A 148 -5.39 -3.73 -8.24
N GLN A 149 -5.44 -5.06 -8.35
CA GLN A 149 -5.11 -5.95 -7.23
C GLN A 149 -3.64 -5.84 -6.81
N ILE A 150 -2.70 -5.65 -7.74
CA ILE A 150 -1.29 -5.36 -7.41
C ILE A 150 -1.21 -4.04 -6.65
N LYS A 151 -1.81 -2.95 -7.17
CA LYS A 151 -1.81 -1.62 -6.53
C LYS A 151 -2.30 -1.67 -5.07
N SER A 152 -3.39 -2.41 -4.81
CA SER A 152 -3.89 -2.66 -3.44
C SER A 152 -2.93 -3.51 -2.60
N THR A 153 -2.34 -4.55 -3.19
CA THR A 153 -1.46 -5.49 -2.49
C THR A 153 -0.16 -4.84 -2.01
N ILE A 154 0.46 -3.99 -2.85
CA ILE A 154 1.72 -3.30 -2.53
C ILE A 154 1.57 -2.20 -1.47
N MET A 155 0.35 -1.81 -1.10
CA MET A 155 0.11 -0.89 0.02
C MET A 155 0.32 -1.54 1.39
N ILE A 156 0.15 -2.86 1.51
CA ILE A 156 0.21 -3.56 2.80
C ILE A 156 1.59 -3.40 3.49
N PRO A 157 2.74 -3.61 2.80
CA PRO A 157 4.05 -3.40 3.42
C PRO A 157 4.31 -1.95 3.83
N LEU A 158 3.74 -0.96 3.12
CA LEU A 158 3.83 0.45 3.50
C LEU A 158 3.05 0.71 4.79
N LEU A 159 1.82 0.21 4.87
CA LEU A 159 0.97 0.31 6.08
C LEU A 159 1.62 -0.37 7.28
N GLN A 160 2.15 -1.58 7.11
CA GLN A 160 2.91 -2.28 8.16
C GLN A 160 4.15 -1.49 8.59
N SER A 161 4.84 -0.83 7.65
CA SER A 161 6.00 0.01 7.97
C SER A 161 5.60 1.25 8.79
N ILE A 162 4.50 1.90 8.43
CA ILE A 162 3.94 3.02 9.19
C ILE A 162 3.66 2.60 10.63
N ILE A 163 3.00 1.44 10.83
CA ILE A 163 2.72 0.91 12.17
C ILE A 163 4.01 0.60 12.94
N ARG A 164 4.99 -0.04 12.27
CA ARG A 164 6.27 -0.38 12.90
C ARG A 164 6.97 0.87 13.44
N TYR A 165 7.02 1.94 12.65
CA TYR A 165 7.67 3.17 13.09
C TYR A 165 6.80 3.98 14.06
N ALA A 166 5.48 3.83 14.05
CA ALA A 166 4.62 4.38 15.10
C ALA A 166 4.95 3.75 16.46
N ILE A 167 5.13 2.42 16.48
CA ILE A 167 5.57 1.68 17.68
C ILE A 167 6.95 2.18 18.16
N ASP A 168 7.92 2.28 17.25
CA ASP A 168 9.30 2.65 17.60
C ASP A 168 9.41 4.12 18.06
N ASN A 169 8.48 4.98 17.64
CA ASN A 169 8.53 6.42 17.89
C ASN A 169 7.53 6.93 18.95
N VAL A 170 6.72 6.06 19.59
CA VAL A 170 5.66 6.48 20.51
C VAL A 170 6.15 7.33 21.69
N ASP A 171 7.36 7.08 22.16
CA ASP A 171 8.01 7.84 23.25
C ASP A 171 9.20 8.68 22.74
N ALA A 172 9.39 8.78 21.43
CA ALA A 172 10.52 9.47 20.84
C ALA A 172 10.26 10.99 20.77
N PRO A 173 11.19 11.84 21.22
CA PRO A 173 11.10 13.28 20.95
C PRO A 173 11.27 13.54 19.46
N SER A 174 10.55 14.52 18.91
CA SER A 174 10.65 14.91 17.50
C SER A 174 12.04 15.40 17.09
N SER A 175 12.86 15.84 18.06
CA SER A 175 14.26 16.22 17.88
C SER A 175 15.25 15.04 17.90
N SER A 176 14.77 13.79 17.97
CA SER A 176 15.66 12.62 17.98
C SER A 176 16.41 12.48 16.65
N GLY A 177 17.66 12.02 16.71
CA GLY A 177 18.45 11.69 15.52
C GLY A 177 18.18 10.29 14.96
N SER A 178 17.16 9.59 15.46
CA SER A 178 16.83 8.22 15.06
C SER A 178 16.36 8.14 13.61
N GLN A 179 16.82 7.11 12.89
CA GLN A 179 16.35 6.81 11.54
C GLN A 179 14.85 6.45 11.53
N SER A 180 14.34 5.85 12.62
CA SER A 180 12.93 5.46 12.73
C SER A 180 11.97 6.64 12.55
N LEU A 181 12.37 7.86 12.94
CA LEU A 181 11.57 9.07 12.72
C LEU A 181 11.40 9.38 11.23
N ALA A 182 12.53 9.45 10.53
CA ALA A 182 12.55 9.73 9.10
C ALA A 182 11.84 8.64 8.30
N LEU A 183 12.06 7.37 8.67
CA LEU A 183 11.39 6.22 8.05
C LEU A 183 9.87 6.30 8.21
N GLY A 184 9.38 6.58 9.43
CA GLY A 184 7.95 6.73 9.69
C GLY A 184 7.30 7.80 8.81
N GLU A 185 7.93 8.97 8.68
CA GLU A 185 7.44 10.04 7.82
C GLU A 185 7.49 9.66 6.34
N VAL A 186 8.59 9.06 5.86
CA VAL A 186 8.75 8.66 4.45
C VAL A 186 7.66 7.67 4.04
N TYR A 187 7.44 6.59 4.81
CA TYR A 187 6.39 5.62 4.47
C TYR A 187 4.99 6.23 4.57
N ALA A 188 4.74 7.12 5.54
CA ALA A 188 3.47 7.82 5.65
C ALA A 188 3.21 8.71 4.43
N LEU A 189 4.20 9.50 3.99
CA LEU A 189 4.09 10.35 2.80
C LEU A 189 3.92 9.56 1.50
N ALA A 190 4.41 8.32 1.44
CA ALA A 190 4.17 7.43 0.31
C ALA A 190 2.69 7.02 0.22
N ALA A 191 2.10 6.70 1.36
CA ALA A 191 0.78 6.07 1.45
C ALA A 191 -0.38 7.08 1.54
N ILE A 192 -0.20 8.18 2.28
CA ILE A 192 -1.25 9.16 2.61
C ILE A 192 -1.98 9.68 1.36
N PRO A 193 -1.31 10.08 0.25
CA PRO A 193 -2.03 10.60 -0.91
C PRO A 193 -2.98 9.58 -1.54
N ILE A 194 -2.60 8.30 -1.54
CA ILE A 194 -3.41 7.19 -2.08
C ILE A 194 -4.57 6.91 -1.13
N ILE A 195 -4.29 6.79 0.17
CA ILE A 195 -5.30 6.52 1.20
C ILE A 195 -6.33 7.64 1.25
N ARG A 196 -5.92 8.91 1.15
CA ARG A 196 -6.84 10.06 1.23
C ARG A 196 -7.90 10.04 0.13
N ALA A 197 -7.62 9.41 -1.01
CA ALA A 197 -8.60 9.26 -2.09
C ALA A 197 -9.72 8.28 -1.73
N SER A 198 -9.49 7.33 -0.81
CA SER A 198 -10.44 6.29 -0.40
C SER A 198 -10.96 6.43 1.04
N ASP A 199 -10.16 6.99 1.95
CA ASP A 199 -10.47 7.20 3.37
C ASP A 199 -9.72 8.44 3.90
N GLU A 200 -10.41 9.58 3.89
CA GLU A 200 -9.88 10.86 4.36
C GLU A 200 -9.58 10.86 5.87
N ASN A 201 -10.34 10.12 6.67
CA ASN A 201 -10.18 10.07 8.11
C ASN A 201 -8.91 9.28 8.48
N ALA A 202 -8.73 8.09 7.91
CA ALA A 202 -7.51 7.32 8.11
C ALA A 202 -6.28 8.11 7.66
N ALA A 203 -6.34 8.77 6.49
CA ALA A 203 -5.26 9.61 6.02
C ALA A 203 -4.90 10.75 6.99
N SER A 204 -5.92 11.40 7.58
CA SER A 204 -5.72 12.48 8.55
C SER A 204 -5.04 11.99 9.84
N VAL A 205 -5.48 10.84 10.37
CA VAL A 205 -4.85 10.23 11.56
C VAL A 205 -3.38 9.89 11.29
N LEU A 206 -3.08 9.30 10.12
CA LEU A 206 -1.70 8.99 9.74
C LEU A 206 -0.86 10.26 9.60
N GLU A 207 -1.39 11.31 8.99
CA GLU A 207 -0.70 12.59 8.81
C GLU A 207 -0.38 13.25 10.16
N GLU A 208 -1.36 13.32 11.06
CA GLU A 208 -1.21 13.96 12.37
C GLU A 208 -0.24 13.24 13.30
N ASN A 209 -0.08 11.92 13.13
CA ASN A 209 0.73 11.09 14.01
C ASN A 209 2.13 10.78 13.46
N MET A 210 2.30 10.75 12.14
CA MET A 210 3.53 10.25 11.50
C MET A 210 4.40 11.34 10.87
N ILE A 211 3.83 12.52 10.58
CA ILE A 211 4.61 13.63 10.00
C ILE A 211 5.30 14.41 11.10
N VAL A 212 6.63 14.49 11.02
CA VAL A 212 7.46 15.17 12.01
C VAL A 212 7.31 16.67 11.85
N ASN A 213 6.84 17.33 12.91
CA ASN A 213 6.72 18.78 12.98
C ASN A 213 7.38 19.27 14.27
N ASP A 214 8.10 20.38 14.19
CA ASP A 214 8.79 20.94 15.34
C ASP A 214 7.81 21.28 16.46
N GLY A 215 8.10 20.79 17.67
CA GLY A 215 7.27 21.03 18.85
C GLY A 215 5.95 20.24 18.91
N ILE A 216 5.65 19.39 17.92
CA ILE A 216 4.49 18.49 17.93
C ILE A 216 4.96 17.09 18.32
N PRO A 217 4.40 16.48 19.39
CA PRO A 217 4.68 15.09 19.74
C PRO A 217 4.25 14.15 18.62
N LEU A 218 5.11 13.20 18.26
CA LEU A 218 4.80 12.15 17.31
C LEU A 218 3.97 11.05 17.95
N VAL A 219 3.15 10.38 17.13
CA VAL A 219 2.30 9.27 17.57
C VAL A 219 1.47 9.66 18.81
N ARG A 220 1.02 10.91 18.85
CA ARG A 220 0.33 11.54 19.99
C ARG A 220 -0.95 10.81 20.39
N ASP A 221 -1.61 10.18 19.42
CA ASP A 221 -2.84 9.42 19.62
C ASP A 221 -2.56 7.94 19.95
N GLY A 222 -1.28 7.57 20.04
CA GLY A 222 -0.81 6.23 20.36
C GLY A 222 -0.67 5.32 19.14
N ALA A 223 0.26 4.37 19.22
CA ALA A 223 0.56 3.44 18.13
C ALA A 223 -0.64 2.57 17.72
N GLN A 224 -1.55 2.28 18.65
CA GLN A 224 -2.77 1.54 18.36
C GLN A 224 -3.74 2.34 17.47
N THR A 225 -3.87 3.65 17.68
CA THR A 225 -4.71 4.51 16.83
C THR A 225 -4.16 4.55 15.40
N VAL A 226 -2.84 4.65 15.26
CA VAL A 226 -2.16 4.54 13.95
C VAL A 226 -2.40 3.17 13.31
N ALA A 227 -2.32 2.08 14.09
CA ALA A 227 -2.60 0.74 13.59
C ALA A 227 -4.05 0.57 13.11
N SER A 228 -5.02 1.08 13.85
CA SER A 228 -6.43 1.03 13.45
C SER A 228 -6.70 1.87 12.19
N ALA A 229 -6.08 3.06 12.06
CA ALA A 229 -6.17 3.86 10.84
C ALA A 229 -5.54 3.15 9.64
N ALA A 230 -4.38 2.51 9.82
CA ALA A 230 -3.75 1.70 8.77
C ALA A 230 -4.61 0.48 8.38
N GLY A 231 -5.28 -0.17 9.34
CA GLY A 231 -6.25 -1.24 9.08
C GLY A 231 -7.46 -0.78 8.29
N ALA A 232 -8.04 0.39 8.64
CA ALA A 232 -9.13 1.01 7.88
C ALA A 232 -8.69 1.38 6.46
N ALA A 233 -7.50 1.95 6.31
CA ALA A 233 -6.91 2.27 5.02
C ALA A 233 -6.75 1.03 4.12
N ALA A 234 -6.30 -0.11 4.67
CA ALA A 234 -6.22 -1.37 3.94
C ALA A 234 -7.59 -1.81 3.39
N VAL A 235 -8.64 -1.72 4.21
CA VAL A 235 -10.02 -2.02 3.80
C VAL A 235 -10.51 -1.07 2.71
N ALA A 236 -10.21 0.23 2.84
CA ALA A 236 -10.60 1.25 1.88
C ALA A 236 -9.97 1.03 0.49
N VAL A 237 -8.76 0.46 0.42
CA VAL A 237 -8.10 0.09 -0.85
C VAL A 237 -8.41 -1.34 -1.29
N GLY A 238 -9.42 -2.01 -0.69
CA GLY A 238 -9.90 -3.32 -1.13
C GLY A 238 -9.12 -4.52 -0.61
N MET A 239 -8.28 -4.34 0.40
CA MET A 239 -7.58 -5.43 1.10
C MET A 239 -8.32 -5.83 2.38
N GLU A 240 -8.14 -7.06 2.83
CA GLU A 240 -8.63 -7.45 4.16
C GLU A 240 -7.75 -6.80 5.24
N CYS A 241 -8.37 -6.35 6.33
CA CYS A 241 -7.61 -5.80 7.47
C CYS A 241 -6.57 -6.81 8.02
N SER A 242 -6.92 -8.10 8.01
CA SER A 242 -6.05 -9.22 8.40
C SER A 242 -4.74 -9.27 7.59
N ALA A 243 -4.72 -8.73 6.37
CA ALA A 243 -3.50 -8.66 5.56
C ALA A 243 -2.45 -7.72 6.15
N VAL A 244 -2.87 -6.71 6.93
CA VAL A 244 -1.94 -5.85 7.68
C VAL A 244 -1.33 -6.62 8.85
N GLY A 245 -2.13 -7.43 9.55
CA GLY A 245 -1.69 -8.25 10.67
C GLY A 245 -1.59 -7.50 12.00
N SER A 246 -0.87 -8.08 12.95
CA SER A 246 -0.75 -7.56 14.31
C SER A 246 0.62 -7.86 14.93
N THR A 247 0.94 -7.14 15.99
CA THR A 247 2.14 -7.35 16.81
C THR A 247 1.73 -7.61 18.26
N SER A 248 2.70 -7.81 19.16
CA SER A 248 2.42 -7.87 20.60
C SER A 248 1.97 -6.54 21.21
N GLN A 249 2.15 -5.42 20.50
CA GLN A 249 1.87 -4.07 20.99
C GLN A 249 0.60 -3.46 20.38
N VAL A 250 0.26 -3.83 19.15
CA VAL A 250 -0.88 -3.27 18.43
C VAL A 250 -1.53 -4.32 17.52
N ASP A 251 -2.82 -4.16 17.27
CA ASP A 251 -3.58 -4.94 16.30
C ASP A 251 -4.33 -4.00 15.36
N ALA A 252 -4.01 -4.07 14.07
CA ALA A 252 -4.61 -3.20 13.05
C ALA A 252 -6.15 -3.36 12.97
N CYS A 253 -6.68 -4.50 13.40
CA CYS A 253 -8.11 -4.82 13.30
C CYS A 253 -8.87 -4.74 14.63
N SER A 254 -8.20 -4.41 15.73
CA SER A 254 -8.83 -4.36 17.07
C SER A 254 -10.01 -3.36 17.17
N GLY A 255 -10.00 -2.30 16.36
CA GLY A 255 -11.09 -1.31 16.26
C GLY A 255 -12.25 -1.69 15.35
N ASN A 256 -12.11 -2.76 14.55
CA ASN A 256 -13.13 -3.23 13.59
C ASN A 256 -14.01 -4.36 14.16
N SER A 257 -13.94 -4.60 15.48
CA SER A 257 -14.79 -5.58 16.17
C SER A 257 -16.24 -5.10 16.41
N SER A 258 -16.62 -3.97 15.82
CA SER A 258 -18.02 -3.62 15.52
C SER A 258 -18.14 -3.37 14.03
N ASP A 259 -18.93 -4.21 13.36
CA ASP A 259 -19.29 -4.18 11.94
C ASP A 259 -18.40 -5.04 11.01
N ALA A 260 -18.46 -6.35 11.25
CA ALA A 260 -18.76 -7.24 10.14
C ALA A 260 -20.04 -6.71 9.46
N ALA A 261 -19.84 -5.82 8.48
CA ALA A 261 -20.88 -5.38 7.58
C ALA A 261 -21.48 -6.64 6.97
N THR A 262 -22.61 -7.03 7.53
CA THR A 262 -23.52 -7.97 6.95
C THR A 262 -23.87 -7.33 5.63
N TRP A 263 -23.35 -7.89 4.54
CA TRP A 263 -23.84 -7.63 3.19
C TRP A 263 -25.27 -8.16 3.09
N THR A 264 -26.19 -7.55 3.83
CA THR A 264 -27.62 -7.64 3.53
C THR A 264 -27.79 -6.79 2.29
N ARG A 265 -27.79 -7.46 1.13
CA ARG A 265 -28.29 -6.91 -0.12
C ARG A 265 -29.65 -6.26 0.17
N VAL A 266 -29.69 -4.93 0.26
CA VAL A 266 -30.94 -4.19 0.13
C VAL A 266 -31.31 -4.29 -1.34
N VAL A 267 -31.96 -5.39 -1.70
CA VAL A 267 -32.77 -5.45 -2.92
C VAL A 267 -33.96 -4.53 -2.62
N PRO A 268 -34.17 -3.43 -3.35
CA PRO A 268 -35.40 -2.67 -3.20
C PRO A 268 -36.54 -3.57 -3.64
N PHE A 269 -37.31 -4.08 -2.68
CA PHE A 269 -38.62 -4.67 -2.91
C PHE A 269 -39.49 -3.56 -3.51
N VAL A 270 -39.53 -3.49 -4.83
CA VAL A 270 -40.56 -2.77 -5.58
C VAL A 270 -41.87 -3.43 -5.17
N THR A 271 -42.58 -2.77 -4.27
CA THR A 271 -43.90 -3.20 -3.81
C THR A 271 -44.85 -2.97 -4.97
N CYS A 272 -45.09 -4.02 -5.76
CA CYS A 272 -46.13 -4.02 -6.78
C CYS A 272 -47.48 -3.85 -6.07
N CYS A 273 -48.09 -2.67 -6.24
CA CYS A 273 -49.45 -2.40 -5.81
C CYS A 273 -50.41 -3.37 -6.52
N MET A 274 -50.83 -4.43 -5.84
CA MET A 274 -52.05 -5.15 -6.18
C MET A 274 -53.24 -4.29 -5.75
N SER A 275 -53.79 -3.51 -6.68
CA SER A 275 -55.14 -2.98 -6.57
C SER A 275 -56.13 -4.14 -6.65
N ALA A 276 -56.76 -4.44 -5.51
CA ALA A 276 -57.88 -5.35 -5.41
C ALA A 276 -59.09 -4.79 -6.16
N VAL A 277 -59.51 -5.47 -7.23
CA VAL A 277 -60.85 -5.29 -7.81
C VAL A 277 -61.75 -6.33 -7.17
N ALA A 278 -62.65 -5.85 -6.32
CA ALA A 278 -63.73 -6.65 -5.75
C ALA A 278 -64.73 -7.02 -6.84
N VAL A 279 -64.86 -8.32 -7.12
CA VAL A 279 -66.00 -8.86 -7.87
C VAL A 279 -67.09 -9.18 -6.84
N LEU A 280 -68.14 -8.36 -6.81
CA LEU A 280 -69.38 -8.61 -6.09
C LEU A 280 -70.45 -8.95 -7.13
N PHE A 281 -70.83 -10.23 -7.16
CA PHE A 281 -71.99 -10.75 -7.89
C PHE A 281 -73.27 -10.30 -7.19
N VAL A 282 -74.16 -9.57 -7.87
CA VAL A 282 -75.62 -9.57 -7.62
C VAL A 282 -76.38 -9.21 -8.90
N LEU A 283 -77.28 -10.13 -9.30
CA LEU A 283 -78.34 -10.13 -10.33
C LEU A 283 -77.94 -10.29 -11.80
#